data_AF-A0A8D8CL64-F1
#
_entry.id   AF-A0A8D8CL64-F1
#
_cell.length_a   1.000
_cell.length_b   1.000
_cell.length_c   1.000
_cell.angle_alpha   90.00
_cell.angle_beta   90.00
_cell.angle_gamma   90.00
#
_symmetry.space_group_name_H-M   'P 1'
#
loop_
_entity.id
_entity.type
_entity.pdbx_description
1 polymer ?
#
loop_
_entity_poly.entity_id
_entity_poly.type
_entity_poly.pdbx_seq_one_letter_code
_entity_poly.pdbx_strand_id
1 'polypeptide(L)'
;RLEMNGFREKLLANLEKSNESGKLTDGSDSKKHYGFLFLVDIRAQHAATKTDDEIEDILFQRYREELAGNARLKQVIERGKSSDTYRFIPQFHFELPKNSDGLAQKLREEARTLFLQKRSKELLDNNELKLLWSLLESHHSPPLMGEEQYINYENYCKVAGIAGEKFKRYLTASTFARLVVSSSYPGKISVMSLFNYAMRKVWLQQTRIGLSLYDYTGQGYLNESDLESYILELIPT
;
A
#
# COMPACT_ATOMS: atom_id res chain seq x y z
N ARG A 1 -8.60 -22.65 -6.34
CA ARG A 1 -8.13 -21.78 -7.44
C ARG A 1 -9.26 -21.34 -8.40
N LEU A 2 -10.51 -21.86 -8.27
CA LEU A 2 -11.65 -21.51 -9.14
C LEU A 2 -12.66 -20.51 -8.55
N GLU A 3 -12.63 -20.21 -7.24
CA GLU A 3 -13.59 -19.27 -6.62
C GLU A 3 -13.13 -17.81 -6.59
N MET A 4 -11.87 -17.54 -6.92
CA MET A 4 -11.27 -16.20 -6.85
C MET A 4 -11.73 -15.27 -7.99
N ASN A 5 -12.15 -15.82 -9.14
CA ASN A 5 -12.52 -15.04 -10.31
C ASN A 5 -13.93 -14.44 -10.18
N GLY A 6 -14.90 -15.21 -9.69
CA GLY A 6 -16.25 -14.68 -9.42
C GLY A 6 -16.30 -13.65 -8.27
N PHE A 7 -15.33 -13.68 -7.37
CA PHE A 7 -15.22 -12.71 -6.26
C PHE A 7 -14.55 -11.39 -6.69
N ARG A 8 -13.59 -11.44 -7.61
CA ARG A 8 -12.93 -10.25 -8.19
C ARG A 8 -13.92 -9.37 -8.96
N GLU A 9 -14.83 -9.97 -9.73
CA GLU A 9 -15.86 -9.22 -10.46
C GLU A 9 -16.86 -8.52 -9.52
N LYS A 10 -17.29 -9.19 -8.44
CA LYS A 10 -18.17 -8.60 -7.42
C LYS A 10 -17.50 -7.47 -6.64
N LEU A 11 -16.18 -7.48 -6.50
CA LEU A 11 -15.42 -6.41 -5.86
C LEU A 11 -15.29 -5.17 -6.75
N LEU A 12 -15.05 -5.37 -8.05
CA LEU A 12 -14.97 -4.29 -9.04
C LEU A 12 -16.33 -3.59 -9.21
N ALA A 13 -17.43 -4.36 -9.27
CA ALA A 13 -18.79 -3.82 -9.37
C ALA A 13 -19.22 -2.98 -8.16
N ASN A 14 -18.64 -3.20 -6.98
CA ASN A 14 -18.92 -2.41 -5.77
C ASN A 14 -18.03 -1.16 -5.65
N LEU A 15 -16.84 -1.18 -6.25
CA LEU A 15 -15.95 -0.02 -6.34
C LEU A 15 -16.47 1.01 -7.35
N GLU A 16 -17.08 0.55 -8.45
CA GLU A 16 -17.74 1.45 -9.41
C GLU A 16 -18.94 2.18 -8.81
N LYS A 17 -19.75 1.48 -7.99
CA LYS A 17 -20.90 2.07 -7.27
C LYS A 17 -20.52 3.12 -6.21
N SER A 18 -19.29 3.08 -5.70
CA SER A 18 -18.83 4.04 -4.68
C SER A 18 -18.23 5.32 -5.29
N ASN A 19 -17.91 5.33 -6.59
CA ASN A 19 -17.36 6.49 -7.29
C ASN A 19 -18.42 7.49 -7.79
N GLU A 20 -19.71 7.15 -7.78
CA GLU A 20 -20.77 8.03 -8.29
C GLU A 20 -21.28 9.09 -7.30
N SER A 21 -20.84 9.08 -6.02
CA SER A 21 -21.42 9.92 -4.96
C SER A 21 -20.53 11.05 -4.42
N GLY A 22 -19.38 11.34 -5.04
CA GLY A 22 -18.42 12.34 -4.54
C GLY A 22 -18.29 13.60 -5.41
N LYS A 23 -19.25 14.53 -5.39
CA LYS A 23 -19.08 15.89 -5.95
C LYS A 23 -18.86 16.94 -4.85
N LEU A 24 -17.62 17.42 -4.82
CA LEU A 24 -17.07 18.76 -4.49
C LEU A 24 -17.95 19.80 -3.76
N THR A 25 -17.39 20.38 -2.68
CA THR A 25 -17.50 21.81 -2.37
C THR A 25 -16.15 22.37 -1.90
N ASP A 26 -15.93 23.63 -2.26
CA ASP A 26 -14.70 24.44 -2.27
C ASP A 26 -14.43 25.14 -0.92
N GLY A 27 -13.18 25.56 -0.68
CA GLY A 27 -12.76 26.28 0.53
C GLY A 27 -11.27 26.62 0.56
N SER A 28 -10.96 27.83 0.10
CA SER A 28 -9.66 28.51 0.05
C SER A 28 -8.90 28.63 1.39
N ASP A 29 -7.55 28.54 1.37
CA ASP A 29 -6.72 29.63 1.88
C ASP A 29 -5.26 29.60 1.36
N SER A 30 -4.72 30.80 1.12
CA SER A 30 -3.49 31.12 0.42
C SER A 30 -2.24 31.07 1.31
N LYS A 31 -1.14 30.49 0.79
CA LYS A 31 0.26 31.00 0.84
C LYS A 31 1.30 29.91 0.52
N LYS A 32 1.52 29.62 -0.77
CA LYS A 32 2.78 29.03 -1.31
C LYS A 32 2.99 29.52 -2.75
N HIS A 33 3.21 30.82 -2.91
CA HIS A 33 2.96 31.55 -4.16
C HIS A 33 4.16 31.69 -5.13
N TYR A 34 5.17 30.82 -5.09
CA TYR A 34 6.29 30.92 -6.05
C TYR A 34 6.54 29.68 -6.93
N GLY A 35 5.92 28.53 -6.64
CA GLY A 35 5.90 27.38 -7.56
C GLY A 35 4.59 27.24 -8.36
N PHE A 36 3.49 27.71 -7.79
CA PHE A 36 2.14 27.49 -8.34
C PHE A 36 1.83 28.35 -9.57
N LEU A 37 2.40 29.56 -9.66
CA LEU A 37 2.16 30.47 -10.78
C LEU A 37 2.72 29.93 -12.12
N PHE A 38 3.79 29.14 -12.11
CA PHE A 38 4.36 28.53 -13.33
C PHE A 38 3.61 27.27 -13.79
N LEU A 39 3.04 26.51 -12.85
CA LEU A 39 2.31 25.28 -13.13
C LEU A 39 0.98 25.55 -13.85
N VAL A 40 0.33 26.67 -13.53
CA VAL A 40 -0.91 27.13 -14.17
C VAL A 40 -0.65 27.53 -15.63
N ASP A 41 0.52 28.10 -15.93
CA ASP A 41 0.86 28.61 -17.26
C ASP A 41 1.09 27.49 -18.27
N ILE A 42 1.76 26.39 -17.88
CA ILE A 42 1.99 25.23 -18.77
C ILE A 42 0.71 24.44 -19.01
N ARG A 43 -0.13 24.25 -17.98
CA ARG A 43 -1.46 23.65 -18.15
C ARG A 43 -2.32 24.54 -19.06
N ALA A 44 -2.33 25.85 -18.89
CA ALA A 44 -3.07 26.75 -19.77
C ALA A 44 -2.58 26.72 -21.23
N GLN A 45 -1.27 26.54 -21.46
CA GLN A 45 -0.66 26.51 -22.79
C GLN A 45 -0.86 25.18 -23.53
N HIS A 46 -1.04 24.06 -22.82
CA HIS A 46 -1.08 22.72 -23.44
C HIS A 46 -2.35 21.89 -23.14
N ALA A 47 -3.23 22.33 -22.22
CA ALA A 47 -4.47 21.60 -21.89
C ALA A 47 -5.49 21.53 -23.04
N ALA A 48 -5.33 22.35 -24.08
CA ALA A 48 -6.20 22.31 -25.26
C ALA A 48 -5.80 21.23 -26.29
N THR A 49 -4.58 20.69 -26.23
CA THR A 49 -4.01 19.83 -27.29
C THR A 49 -3.33 18.55 -26.80
N LYS A 50 -3.07 18.40 -25.50
CA LYS A 50 -2.36 17.26 -24.93
C LYS A 50 -3.11 16.62 -23.77
N THR A 51 -2.93 15.32 -23.57
CA THR A 51 -3.52 14.60 -22.42
C THR A 51 -2.82 14.99 -21.12
N ASP A 52 -3.45 14.75 -19.96
CA ASP A 52 -2.88 15.11 -18.66
C ASP A 52 -1.54 14.36 -18.40
N ASP A 53 -1.44 13.11 -18.86
CA ASP A 53 -0.22 12.30 -18.78
C ASP A 53 0.94 12.91 -19.59
N GLU A 54 0.68 13.40 -20.81
CA GLU A 54 1.68 14.07 -21.64
C GLU A 54 2.15 15.39 -21.03
N ILE A 55 1.26 16.09 -20.32
CA ILE A 55 1.58 17.34 -19.63
C ILE A 55 2.46 17.04 -18.40
N GLU A 56 2.17 15.98 -17.64
CA GLU A 56 3.02 15.54 -16.53
C GLU A 56 4.42 15.16 -17.01
N ASP A 57 4.55 14.40 -18.10
CA ASP A 57 5.86 14.02 -18.66
C ASP A 57 6.72 15.24 -19.04
N ILE A 58 6.11 16.26 -19.65
CA ILE A 58 6.79 17.51 -20.00
C ILE A 58 7.28 18.25 -18.74
N LEU A 59 6.46 18.27 -17.70
CA LEU A 59 6.80 18.88 -16.41
C LEU A 59 7.95 18.12 -15.73
N PHE A 60 7.89 16.79 -15.71
CA PHE A 60 8.94 15.94 -15.16
C PHE A 60 10.27 16.14 -15.87
N GLN A 61 10.26 16.21 -17.21
CA GLN A 61 11.47 16.38 -18.00
C GLN A 61 12.13 17.74 -17.74
N ARG A 62 11.35 18.83 -17.70
CA ARG A 62 11.88 20.17 -17.38
C ARG A 62 12.44 20.25 -15.95
N TYR A 63 11.75 19.65 -14.98
CA TYR A 63 12.25 19.61 -13.61
C TYR A 63 13.57 18.84 -13.51
N ARG A 64 13.72 17.75 -14.26
CA ARG A 64 14.99 17.01 -14.35
C ARG A 64 16.11 17.84 -14.95
N GLU A 65 15.84 18.62 -15.99
CA GLU A 65 16.81 19.51 -16.63
C GLU A 65 17.25 20.64 -15.69
N GLU A 66 16.30 21.22 -14.95
CA GLU A 66 16.57 22.25 -13.95
C GLU A 66 17.46 21.70 -12.81
N LEU A 67 17.14 20.51 -12.30
CA LEU A 67 17.98 19.82 -11.31
C LEU A 67 19.37 19.47 -11.87
N ALA A 68 19.47 19.11 -13.15
CA ALA A 68 20.74 18.78 -13.78
C ALA A 68 21.66 20.01 -13.95
N GLY A 69 21.08 21.17 -14.27
CA GLY A 69 21.76 22.45 -14.48
C GLY A 69 22.10 23.22 -13.20
N ASN A 70 21.45 22.92 -12.07
CA ASN A 70 21.65 23.67 -10.83
C ASN A 70 22.91 23.20 -10.05
N ALA A 71 24.09 23.60 -10.53
CA ALA A 71 25.39 23.25 -9.96
C ALA A 71 25.53 23.60 -8.46
N ARG A 72 24.80 24.63 -7.98
CA ARG A 72 24.75 25.03 -6.57
C ARG A 72 24.16 23.95 -5.66
N LEU A 73 23.11 23.25 -6.10
CA LEU A 73 22.50 22.15 -5.33
C LEU A 73 23.42 20.93 -5.26
N LYS A 74 24.08 20.57 -6.38
CA LYS A 74 25.11 19.52 -6.39
C LYS A 74 26.24 19.84 -5.40
N GLN A 75 26.69 21.10 -5.37
CA GLN A 75 27.75 21.55 -4.47
C GLN A 75 27.34 21.54 -2.98
N VAL A 76 26.06 21.81 -2.67
CA VAL A 76 25.52 21.72 -1.29
C VAL A 76 25.39 20.26 -0.82
N ILE A 77 24.95 19.36 -1.70
CA ILE A 77 24.86 17.91 -1.40
C ILE A 77 26.26 17.32 -1.18
N GLU A 78 27.25 17.71 -1.99
CA GLU A 78 28.64 17.27 -1.82
C GLU A 78 29.28 17.83 -0.55
N ARG A 79 29.06 19.11 -0.22
CA ARG A 79 29.52 19.71 1.06
C ARG A 79 28.86 19.07 2.29
N GLY A 80 27.64 18.56 2.16
CA GLY A 80 26.93 17.87 3.24
C GLY A 80 27.65 16.62 3.73
N LYS A 81 28.39 15.90 2.88
CA LYS A 81 29.14 14.68 3.22
C LYS A 81 30.28 14.90 4.22
N SER A 82 30.80 16.13 4.32
CA SER A 82 31.89 16.51 5.24
C SER A 82 31.43 17.40 6.40
N SER A 83 30.13 17.69 6.52
CA SER A 83 29.67 18.68 7.51
C SER A 83 29.60 18.09 8.92
N ASP A 84 30.03 18.90 9.90
CA ASP A 84 29.90 18.68 11.35
C ASP A 84 28.46 18.38 11.80
N THR A 85 27.47 18.58 10.92
CA THR A 85 26.05 18.29 11.16
C THR A 85 25.79 16.81 11.44
N TYR A 86 26.60 15.88 10.91
CA TYR A 86 26.49 14.46 11.24
C TYR A 86 26.86 14.11 12.69
N ARG A 87 27.45 15.07 13.42
CA ARG A 87 27.67 14.97 14.86
C ARG A 87 26.37 15.05 15.65
N PHE A 88 25.37 15.76 15.15
CA PHE A 88 24.08 15.98 15.81
C PHE A 88 22.90 15.26 15.12
N ILE A 89 22.98 15.03 13.80
CA ILE A 89 21.95 14.36 13.01
C ILE A 89 22.57 13.13 12.36
N PRO A 90 22.22 11.90 12.78
CA PRO A 90 22.74 10.68 12.18
C PRO A 90 22.41 10.59 10.68
N GLN A 91 23.30 9.97 9.91
CA GLN A 91 23.00 9.61 8.53
C GLN A 91 21.83 8.63 8.49
N PHE A 92 20.72 9.05 7.88
CA PHE A 92 19.49 8.25 7.76
C PHE A 92 19.23 7.74 6.33
N HIS A 93 19.91 8.32 5.34
CA HIS A 93 19.80 7.92 3.94
C HIS A 93 21.08 7.22 3.48
N PHE A 94 20.91 6.01 2.96
CA PHE A 94 21.96 5.18 2.40
C PHE A 94 21.54 4.79 0.99
N GLU A 95 22.17 5.42 -0.01
CA GLU A 95 21.92 5.06 -1.40
C GLU A 95 22.35 3.60 -1.64
N LEU A 96 21.50 2.82 -2.31
CA LEU A 96 21.87 1.48 -2.70
C LEU A 96 23.00 1.55 -3.74
N PRO A 97 24.08 0.76 -3.58
CA PRO A 97 25.14 0.68 -4.57
C PRO A 97 24.57 0.27 -5.94
N LYS A 98 24.76 1.15 -6.93
CA LYS A 98 24.30 0.93 -8.32
C LYS A 98 25.10 -0.17 -9.02
N ASN A 99 26.40 -0.27 -8.71
CA ASN A 99 27.31 -1.28 -9.23
C ASN A 99 28.01 -1.92 -8.03
N SER A 100 27.54 -3.08 -7.59
CA SER A 100 28.30 -3.89 -6.63
C SER A 100 28.93 -5.05 -7.38
N ASP A 101 30.16 -5.43 -7.01
CA ASP A 101 30.75 -6.70 -7.41
C ASP A 101 29.72 -7.83 -7.36
N GLY A 102 29.73 -8.73 -8.35
CA GLY A 102 28.67 -9.74 -8.52
C GLY A 102 28.39 -10.58 -7.26
N LEU A 103 29.37 -10.76 -6.36
CA LEU A 103 29.18 -11.43 -5.08
C LEU A 103 28.32 -10.62 -4.10
N ALA A 104 28.60 -9.33 -3.93
CA ALA A 104 27.83 -8.46 -3.03
C ALA A 104 26.40 -8.24 -3.54
N GLN A 105 26.21 -8.24 -4.86
CA GLN A 105 24.88 -8.22 -5.45
C GLN A 105 24.09 -9.48 -5.10
N LYS A 106 24.66 -10.66 -5.36
CA LYS A 106 24.02 -11.95 -5.04
C LYS A 106 23.71 -12.11 -3.56
N LEU A 107 24.60 -11.64 -2.67
CA LEU A 107 24.33 -11.66 -1.23
C LEU A 107 23.12 -10.79 -0.86
N ARG A 108 22.98 -9.62 -1.48
CA ARG A 108 21.81 -8.75 -1.26
C ARG A 108 20.52 -9.39 -1.78
N GLU A 109 20.58 -10.00 -2.97
CA GLU A 109 19.47 -10.74 -3.57
C GLU A 109 18.99 -11.87 -2.64
N GLU A 110 19.91 -12.70 -2.15
CA GLU A 110 19.59 -13.80 -1.22
C GLU A 110 19.05 -13.29 0.12
N ALA A 111 19.70 -12.29 0.72
CA ALA A 111 19.23 -11.69 1.97
C ALA A 111 17.81 -11.11 1.83
N ARG A 112 17.51 -10.46 0.70
CA ARG A 112 16.18 -9.94 0.38
C ARG A 112 15.17 -11.06 0.21
N THR A 113 15.51 -12.10 -0.55
CA THR A 113 14.64 -13.26 -0.77
C THR A 113 14.27 -13.91 0.56
N LEU A 114 15.23 -14.15 1.45
CA LEU A 114 15.00 -14.69 2.79
C LEU A 114 14.11 -13.77 3.64
N PHE A 115 14.34 -12.45 3.58
CA PHE A 115 13.51 -11.48 4.28
C PHE A 115 12.05 -11.49 3.78
N LEU A 116 11.84 -11.52 2.47
CA LEU A 116 10.51 -11.58 1.85
C LEU A 116 9.81 -12.90 2.17
N GLN A 117 10.53 -14.02 2.14
CA GLN A 117 10.01 -15.32 2.57
C GLN A 117 9.58 -15.32 4.04
N LYS A 118 10.39 -14.73 4.93
CA LYS A 118 10.03 -14.57 6.35
C LYS A 118 8.74 -13.75 6.48
N ARG A 119 8.60 -12.64 5.75
CA ARG A 119 7.37 -11.83 5.77
C ARG A 119 6.16 -12.54 5.17
N SER A 120 6.36 -13.37 4.15
CA SER A 120 5.30 -14.19 3.58
C SER A 120 4.75 -15.18 4.62
N LYS A 121 5.62 -15.87 5.36
CA LYS A 121 5.23 -16.81 6.44
C LYS A 121 4.48 -16.13 7.60
N GLU A 122 4.72 -14.84 7.80
CA GLU A 122 4.04 -14.04 8.81
C GLU A 122 2.59 -13.64 8.41
N LEU A 123 2.22 -13.74 7.14
CA LEU A 123 0.86 -13.48 6.63
C LEU A 123 -0.07 -14.67 6.89
N LEU A 124 -1.35 -14.39 7.12
CA LEU A 124 -2.34 -15.44 7.34
C LEU A 124 -2.47 -16.29 6.08
N ASP A 125 -2.37 -17.61 6.23
CA ASP A 125 -2.61 -18.56 5.15
C ASP A 125 -4.12 -18.83 4.98
N ASN A 126 -4.47 -19.60 3.94
CA ASN A 126 -5.86 -19.92 3.64
C ASN A 126 -6.55 -20.73 4.76
N ASN A 127 -5.81 -21.57 5.49
CA ASN A 127 -6.37 -22.37 6.58
C ASN A 127 -6.60 -21.52 7.82
N GLU A 128 -5.68 -20.61 8.14
CA GLU A 128 -5.78 -19.62 9.20
C GLU A 128 -6.90 -18.62 8.93
N LEU A 129 -7.12 -18.22 7.67
CA LEU A 129 -8.27 -17.38 7.29
C LEU A 129 -9.59 -18.14 7.48
N LYS A 130 -9.66 -19.42 7.12
CA LYS A 130 -10.84 -20.26 7.41
C LYS A 130 -11.06 -20.43 8.90
N LEU A 131 -10.00 -20.57 9.68
CA LEU A 131 -10.06 -20.63 11.14
C LEU A 131 -10.58 -19.31 11.73
N LEU A 132 -10.13 -18.16 11.21
CA LEU A 132 -10.65 -16.86 11.64
C LEU A 132 -12.16 -16.76 11.36
N TRP A 133 -12.58 -17.19 10.17
CA TRP A 133 -14.00 -17.22 9.81
C TRP A 133 -14.82 -18.05 10.80
N SER A 134 -14.39 -19.30 11.08
CA SER A 134 -15.11 -20.19 12.01
C SER A 134 -15.13 -19.67 13.45
N LEU A 135 -14.04 -19.04 13.91
CA LEU A 135 -14.00 -18.40 15.23
C LEU A 135 -14.95 -17.21 15.34
N LEU A 136 -15.05 -16.40 14.28
CA LEU A 136 -15.98 -15.28 14.24
C LEU A 136 -17.44 -15.75 14.21
N GLU A 137 -17.74 -16.79 13.43
CA GLU A 137 -19.07 -17.43 13.44
C GLU A 137 -19.42 -18.05 14.79
N SER A 138 -18.43 -18.56 15.55
CA SER A 138 -18.69 -19.18 16.86
C SER A 138 -18.90 -18.16 17.99
N HIS A 139 -18.32 -16.96 17.87
CA HIS A 139 -18.31 -15.93 18.91
C HIS A 139 -19.11 -14.66 18.55
N HIS A 140 -20.00 -14.73 17.57
CA HIS A 140 -20.91 -13.61 17.26
C HIS A 140 -21.82 -13.30 18.47
N SER A 141 -22.21 -12.03 18.59
CA SER A 141 -23.06 -11.55 19.68
C SER A 141 -24.53 -11.66 19.28
N PRO A 142 -25.37 -12.43 20.01
CA PRO A 142 -26.81 -12.42 19.82
C PRO A 142 -27.41 -11.02 20.10
N PRO A 143 -28.57 -10.66 19.52
CA PRO A 143 -29.34 -11.41 18.53
C PRO A 143 -28.74 -11.30 17.12
N LEU A 144 -28.93 -12.33 16.29
CA LEU A 144 -28.78 -12.17 14.84
C LEU A 144 -29.81 -11.13 14.38
N MET A 145 -29.33 -9.99 13.90
CA MET A 145 -30.17 -8.92 13.37
C MET A 145 -30.36 -9.21 11.87
N GLY A 146 -31.30 -10.10 11.56
CA GLY A 146 -31.50 -10.61 10.19
C GLY A 146 -30.51 -11.72 9.81
N GLU A 147 -29.98 -11.68 8.59
CA GLU A 147 -28.95 -12.63 8.11
C GLU A 147 -27.51 -12.21 8.45
N GLU A 148 -27.32 -11.00 8.98
CA GLU A 148 -25.99 -10.48 9.29
C GLU A 148 -25.59 -10.78 10.73
N GLN A 149 -24.39 -11.36 10.87
CA GLN A 149 -23.77 -11.62 12.15
C GLN A 149 -22.96 -10.42 12.61
N TYR A 150 -23.13 -10.04 13.88
CA TYR A 150 -22.45 -8.92 14.51
C TYR A 150 -21.61 -9.41 15.68
N ILE A 151 -20.51 -8.71 15.95
CA ILE A 151 -19.64 -8.98 17.10
C ILE A 151 -19.41 -7.71 17.91
N ASN A 152 -19.60 -7.80 19.24
CA ASN A 152 -19.28 -6.74 20.18
C ASN A 152 -17.78 -6.72 20.50
N TYR A 153 -17.32 -5.67 21.18
CA TYR A 153 -15.90 -5.54 21.51
C TYR A 153 -15.38 -6.65 22.44
N GLU A 154 -16.20 -7.11 23.39
CA GLU A 154 -15.81 -8.17 24.33
C GLU A 154 -15.54 -9.50 23.63
N ASN A 155 -16.44 -9.93 22.75
CA ASN A 155 -16.27 -11.14 21.96
C ASN A 155 -15.14 -10.98 20.94
N TYR A 156 -14.96 -9.79 20.38
CA TYR A 156 -13.81 -9.48 19.53
C TYR A 156 -12.48 -9.70 20.24
N CYS A 157 -12.35 -9.24 21.49
CA CYS A 157 -11.17 -9.49 22.32
C CYS A 157 -10.98 -10.98 22.65
N LYS A 158 -12.07 -11.73 22.89
CA LYS A 158 -11.99 -13.19 23.10
C LYS A 158 -11.46 -13.91 21.86
N VAL A 159 -11.98 -13.58 20.68
CA VAL A 159 -11.50 -14.16 19.40
C VAL A 159 -10.02 -13.85 19.19
N ALA A 160 -9.59 -12.61 19.46
CA ALA A 160 -8.18 -12.24 19.36
C ALA A 160 -7.27 -13.00 20.35
N GLY A 161 -7.79 -13.36 21.52
CA GLY A 161 -7.09 -14.20 22.50
C GLY A 161 -6.95 -15.65 22.04
N ILE A 162 -7.98 -16.22 21.44
CA ILE A 162 -8.04 -17.63 21.01
C ILE A 162 -7.25 -17.87 19.72
N ALA A 163 -7.36 -16.96 18.75
CA ALA A 163 -6.80 -17.14 17.41
C ALA A 163 -5.24 -17.18 17.42
N GLY A 164 -4.60 -16.54 18.40
CA GLY A 164 -3.15 -16.55 18.57
C GLY A 164 -2.43 -15.30 18.05
N GLU A 165 -1.09 -15.26 18.19
CA GLU A 165 -0.28 -14.04 18.03
C GLU A 165 -0.33 -13.46 16.61
N LYS A 166 -0.43 -14.31 15.59
CA LYS A 166 -0.47 -13.89 14.18
C LYS A 166 -1.69 -13.03 13.87
N PHE A 167 -2.83 -13.35 14.49
CA PHE A 167 -4.10 -12.66 14.30
C PHE A 167 -4.16 -11.32 15.02
N LYS A 168 -3.40 -11.12 16.11
CA LYS A 168 -3.37 -9.84 16.85
C LYS A 168 -2.97 -8.65 15.98
N ARG A 169 -2.14 -8.87 14.95
CA ARG A 169 -1.75 -7.83 13.96
C ARG A 169 -2.90 -7.38 13.06
N TYR A 170 -3.95 -8.19 12.94
CA TYR A 170 -5.16 -7.89 12.19
C TYR A 170 -6.26 -7.41 13.15
N LEU A 171 -6.37 -8.06 14.30
CA LEU A 171 -7.37 -7.83 15.33
C LEU A 171 -6.92 -6.78 16.37
N THR A 172 -6.68 -5.56 15.91
CA THR A 172 -6.31 -4.44 16.80
C THR A 172 -7.53 -3.63 17.25
N ALA A 173 -7.47 -3.00 18.42
CA ALA A 173 -8.51 -2.07 18.87
C ALA A 173 -8.77 -0.94 17.83
N SER A 174 -7.73 -0.47 17.15
CA SER A 174 -7.86 0.50 16.06
C SER A 174 -8.67 -0.02 14.87
N THR A 175 -8.55 -1.31 14.55
CA THR A 175 -9.34 -1.96 13.50
C THR A 175 -10.80 -2.01 13.91
N PHE A 176 -11.10 -2.40 15.15
CA PHE A 176 -12.46 -2.40 15.65
C PHE A 176 -13.10 -1.01 15.57
N ALA A 177 -12.41 0.02 16.09
CA ALA A 177 -12.91 1.40 16.04
C ALA A 177 -13.20 1.89 14.61
N ARG A 178 -12.29 1.62 13.66
CA ARG A 178 -12.51 1.96 12.24
C ARG A 178 -13.74 1.26 11.66
N LEU A 179 -13.96 -0.01 12.00
CA LEU A 179 -15.09 -0.80 11.49
C LEU A 179 -16.41 -0.40 12.14
N VAL A 180 -16.40 0.05 13.40
CA VAL A 180 -17.60 0.57 14.09
C VAL A 180 -18.10 1.85 13.41
N VAL A 181 -17.20 2.75 12.98
CA VAL A 181 -17.60 3.99 12.28
C VAL A 181 -18.37 3.69 11.00
N SER A 182 -18.00 2.62 10.29
CA SER A 182 -18.71 2.16 9.09
C SER A 182 -19.93 1.27 9.37
N SER A 183 -20.20 0.95 10.63
CA SER A 183 -21.30 0.04 10.99
C SER A 183 -22.59 0.82 11.25
N SER A 184 -23.70 0.27 10.77
CA SER A 184 -25.05 0.80 11.03
C SER A 184 -25.48 0.70 12.50
N TYR A 185 -24.82 -0.15 13.30
CA TYR A 185 -25.17 -0.38 14.70
C TYR A 185 -24.05 0.08 15.64
N PRO A 186 -24.35 0.98 16.60
CA PRO A 186 -23.33 1.49 17.51
C PRO A 186 -22.79 0.36 18.41
N GLY A 187 -21.46 0.31 18.54
CA GLY A 187 -20.76 -0.63 19.43
C GLY A 187 -20.68 -2.07 18.93
N LYS A 188 -21.17 -2.37 17.72
CA LYS A 188 -21.07 -3.67 17.07
C LYS A 188 -20.42 -3.51 15.69
N ILE A 189 -19.75 -4.55 15.23
CA ILE A 189 -19.24 -4.60 13.85
C ILE A 189 -19.77 -5.85 13.15
N SER A 190 -20.00 -5.75 11.85
CA SER A 190 -20.35 -6.92 11.03
C SER A 190 -19.15 -7.87 10.95
N VAL A 191 -19.41 -9.16 11.20
CA VAL A 191 -18.42 -10.24 11.06
C VAL A 191 -17.83 -10.25 9.64
N MET A 192 -18.69 -10.03 8.64
CA MET A 192 -18.29 -9.96 7.24
C MET A 192 -17.31 -8.80 6.98
N SER A 193 -17.58 -7.62 7.53
CA SER A 193 -16.70 -6.45 7.38
C SER A 193 -15.32 -6.69 8.01
N LEU A 194 -15.26 -7.36 9.16
CA LEU A 194 -14.00 -7.73 9.80
C LEU A 194 -13.21 -8.75 9.00
N PHE A 195 -13.89 -9.79 8.50
CA PHE A 195 -13.24 -10.80 7.68
C PHE A 195 -12.71 -10.20 6.37
N ASN A 196 -13.50 -9.36 5.71
CA ASN A 196 -13.10 -8.64 4.50
C ASN A 196 -11.91 -7.70 4.75
N TYR A 197 -11.83 -7.06 5.93
CA TYR A 197 -10.66 -6.29 6.32
C TYR A 197 -9.41 -7.16 6.41
N ALA A 198 -9.49 -8.29 7.12
CA ALA A 198 -8.36 -9.21 7.29
C ALA A 198 -7.89 -9.75 5.93
N MET A 199 -8.84 -10.22 5.11
CA MET A 199 -8.60 -10.68 3.74
C MET A 199 -7.90 -9.63 2.89
N ARG A 200 -8.46 -8.40 2.83
CA ARG A 200 -7.88 -7.30 2.04
C ARG A 200 -6.47 -6.95 2.53
N LYS A 201 -6.24 -6.96 3.84
CA LYS A 201 -4.92 -6.67 4.42
C LYS A 201 -3.90 -7.74 4.04
N VAL A 202 -4.27 -9.03 4.11
CA VAL A 202 -3.40 -10.13 3.65
C VAL A 202 -3.11 -9.98 2.16
N TRP A 203 -4.13 -9.75 1.35
CA TRP A 203 -4.00 -9.59 -0.10
C TRP A 203 -3.04 -8.47 -0.48
N LEU A 204 -3.19 -7.27 0.10
CA LEU A 204 -2.28 -6.14 -0.16
C LEU A 204 -0.83 -6.46 0.20
N GLN A 205 -0.58 -7.15 1.32
CA GLN A 205 0.77 -7.54 1.71
C GLN A 205 1.32 -8.65 0.80
N GLN A 206 0.50 -9.61 0.39
CA GLN A 206 0.85 -10.66 -0.55
C GLN A 206 1.28 -10.06 -1.89
N THR A 207 0.50 -9.13 -2.44
CA THR A 207 0.82 -8.43 -3.70
C THR A 207 2.11 -7.63 -3.57
N ARG A 208 2.30 -6.91 -2.46
CA ARG A 208 3.54 -6.16 -2.22
C ARG A 208 4.77 -7.06 -2.15
N ILE A 209 4.67 -8.20 -1.44
CA ILE A 209 5.75 -9.20 -1.38
C ILE A 209 5.99 -9.79 -2.77
N GLY A 210 4.91 -10.15 -3.47
CA GLY A 210 4.96 -10.67 -4.85
C GLY A 210 5.74 -9.74 -5.76
N LEU A 211 5.34 -8.48 -5.88
CA LEU A 211 6.06 -7.46 -6.66
C LEU A 211 7.51 -7.29 -6.21
N SER A 212 7.77 -7.35 -4.90
CA SER A 212 9.13 -7.25 -4.36
C SER A 212 10.01 -8.46 -4.70
N LEU A 213 9.46 -9.61 -5.09
CA LEU A 213 10.29 -10.72 -5.55
C LEU A 213 10.85 -10.49 -6.96
N TYR A 214 10.18 -9.67 -7.78
CA TYR A 214 10.60 -9.39 -9.16
C TYR A 214 11.50 -8.17 -9.30
N ASP A 215 11.64 -7.33 -8.28
CA ASP A 215 12.63 -6.23 -8.29
C ASP A 215 14.02 -6.80 -8.00
N TYR A 216 14.66 -7.26 -9.08
CA TYR A 216 16.00 -7.87 -9.11
C TYR A 216 17.09 -6.90 -8.62
N THR A 217 16.95 -5.62 -8.95
CA THR A 217 17.94 -4.59 -8.60
C THR A 217 17.87 -4.13 -7.15
N GLY A 218 16.74 -4.40 -6.48
CA GLY A 218 16.46 -3.97 -5.13
C GLY A 218 16.31 -2.46 -4.97
N GLN A 219 16.12 -1.72 -6.07
CA GLN A 219 16.05 -0.25 -6.08
C GLN A 219 14.65 0.28 -5.74
N GLY A 220 13.66 -0.61 -5.57
CA GLY A 220 12.30 -0.24 -5.19
C GLY A 220 11.40 0.15 -6.36
N TYR A 221 11.83 -0.14 -7.60
CA TYR A 221 11.02 -0.04 -8.81
C TYR A 221 11.17 -1.31 -9.64
N LEU A 222 10.21 -1.54 -10.55
CA LEU A 222 10.22 -2.66 -11.49
C LEU A 222 10.41 -2.13 -12.90
N ASN A 223 11.18 -2.84 -13.72
CA ASN A 223 11.21 -2.58 -15.16
C ASN A 223 10.02 -3.29 -15.84
N GLU A 224 9.77 -2.95 -17.10
CA GLU A 224 8.70 -3.56 -17.91
C GLU A 224 8.84 -5.09 -17.95
N SER A 225 10.05 -5.61 -18.17
CA SER A 225 10.32 -7.06 -18.18
C SER A 225 9.99 -7.75 -16.85
N ASP A 226 10.26 -7.07 -15.73
CA ASP A 226 10.05 -7.61 -14.39
C ASP A 226 8.55 -7.67 -14.09
N LEU A 227 7.82 -6.64 -14.52
CA LEU A 227 6.36 -6.56 -14.39
C LEU A 227 5.65 -7.55 -15.31
N GLU A 228 6.11 -7.71 -16.55
CA GLU A 228 5.57 -8.70 -17.50
C GLU A 228 5.71 -10.12 -16.92
N SER A 229 6.90 -10.46 -16.41
CA SER A 229 7.15 -11.74 -15.75
C SER A 229 6.18 -11.99 -14.59
N TYR A 230 5.95 -10.98 -13.75
CA TYR A 230 4.99 -11.06 -12.65
C TYR A 230 3.55 -11.30 -13.14
N ILE A 231 3.11 -10.57 -14.17
CA ILE A 231 1.75 -10.68 -14.71
C ILE A 231 1.52 -12.04 -15.37
N LEU A 232 2.50 -12.56 -16.12
CA LEU A 232 2.40 -13.86 -16.76
C LEU A 232 2.26 -15.00 -15.74
N GLU A 233 2.97 -14.94 -14.62
CA GLU A 233 2.83 -15.94 -13.55
C GLU A 233 1.48 -15.87 -12.80
N LEU A 234 0.82 -14.71 -12.81
CA LEU A 234 -0.48 -14.51 -12.19
C LEU A 234 -1.63 -15.14 -12.99
N ILE A 235 -1.51 -15.19 -14.32
CA ILE A 235 -2.58 -15.68 -15.20
C ILE A 235 -2.41 -17.19 -15.38
N PRO A 236 -3.37 -18.02 -14.96
CA PRO A 236 -3.30 -19.45 -15.24
C PRO A 236 -3.48 -19.69 -16.75
N THR A 237 -2.45 -20.26 -17.38
CA THR A 237 -2.52 -20.87 -18.72
C THR A 237 -3.37 -22.13 -18.74
#